data_AF-A0A519UAH8-F1
#
_entry.id   AF-A0A519UAH8-F1
#
_cell.length_a   1.000
_cell.length_b   1.000
_cell.length_c   1.000
_cell.angle_alpha   90.00
_cell.angle_beta   90.00
_cell.angle_gamma   90.00
#
_symmetry.space_group_name_H-M   'P 1'
#
loop_
_entity.id
_entity.type
_entity.pdbx_description
1 polymer ?
#
loop_
_entity_poly.entity_id
_entity_poly.type
_entity_poly.pdbx_seq_one_letter_code
_entity_poly.pdbx_strand_id
1 'polypeptide(L)'
;MMRANFLFLFLLIIILPKIGYGCICSFLSTTSVEYQRSAFVATVKIVKNYKNIPDTNEYYKADIEIIDLYKGKKISSIYILGGEVYNSCGTFIPEGETRLIFGTVYKEKYISTFLCGSYKKPLEAYYKRDQIGDKLRLLKKHASKHMVNINNEVLLYPVNFNRIYNPDSVNYFSLVKVELNRDRSVKAIRYLTKDSQKLKKAYEYYFKNQFDWRRIERIKSNQADGITLFFEINPYTNSNLSPMG
;
A
#
# COMPACT_ATOMS: atom_id res chain seq x y z
N MET A 1 47.68 34.71 16.41
CA MET A 1 47.52 33.25 16.44
C MET A 1 46.02 32.93 16.55
N MET A 2 45.22 33.18 15.49
CA MET A 2 43.74 33.16 15.58
C MET A 2 43.07 32.68 14.28
N ARG A 3 43.83 32.07 13.36
CA ARG A 3 43.33 31.60 12.05
C ARG A 3 43.12 30.08 11.97
N ALA A 4 43.69 29.31 12.89
CA ALA A 4 43.62 27.83 12.87
C ALA A 4 42.25 27.28 13.37
N ASN A 5 41.59 27.97 14.33
CA ASN A 5 40.32 27.51 14.90
C ASN A 5 39.13 27.65 13.95
N PHE A 6 39.17 28.59 13.00
CA PHE A 6 38.08 28.78 12.04
C PHE A 6 38.06 27.69 10.96
N LEU A 7 39.24 27.16 10.59
CA LEU A 7 39.37 26.10 9.60
C LEU A 7 38.81 24.77 10.10
N PHE A 8 38.99 24.49 11.40
CA PHE A 8 38.46 23.29 12.05
C PHE A 8 36.93 23.31 12.16
N LEU A 9 36.35 24.49 12.44
CA LEU A 9 34.89 24.68 12.47
C LEU A 9 34.25 24.50 11.07
N PHE A 10 34.94 24.96 10.02
CA PHE A 10 34.48 24.80 8.65
C PHE A 10 34.54 23.34 8.18
N LEU A 11 35.55 22.59 8.62
CA LEU A 11 35.66 21.14 8.36
C LEU A 11 34.53 20.35 9.03
N LEU A 12 34.13 20.72 10.25
CA LEU A 12 33.03 20.08 10.98
C LEU A 12 31.66 20.24 10.30
N ILE A 13 31.43 21.34 9.58
CA ILE A 13 30.16 21.58 8.85
C ILE A 13 30.08 20.70 7.58
N ILE A 14 31.22 20.36 6.97
CA ILE A 14 31.29 19.51 5.76
C ILE A 14 31.04 18.03 6.09
N ILE A 15 31.31 17.61 7.34
CA ILE A 15 31.19 16.22 7.79
C ILE A 15 29.79 15.89 8.34
N LEU A 16 28.90 16.88 8.52
CA LEU A 16 27.51 16.59 8.89
C LEU A 16 26.87 15.77 7.76
N PRO A 17 26.51 14.49 8.00
CA PRO A 17 25.84 13.71 6.99
C PRO A 17 24.53 14.42 6.67
N LYS A 18 24.38 14.86 5.41
CA LYS A 18 23.09 15.27 4.90
C LYS A 18 22.21 14.02 4.94
N ILE A 19 21.38 13.90 5.97
CA ILE A 19 20.39 12.83 6.08
C ILE A 19 19.43 13.04 4.92
N GLY A 20 19.68 12.34 3.81
CA GLY A 20 18.78 12.29 2.68
C GLY A 20 17.59 11.41 3.06
N TYR A 21 16.41 12.01 3.17
CA TYR A 21 15.18 11.24 3.32
C TYR A 21 14.87 10.55 1.99
N GLY A 22 15.37 9.32 1.86
CA GLY A 22 14.99 8.41 0.77
C GLY A 22 13.53 8.02 0.88
N CYS A 23 12.90 7.71 -0.25
CA CYS A 23 11.56 7.15 -0.21
C CYS A 23 11.62 5.73 0.30
N ILE A 24 11.14 5.53 1.52
CA ILE A 24 10.93 4.20 2.05
C ILE A 24 9.51 3.82 1.66
N CYS A 25 9.39 3.05 0.58
CA CYS A 25 8.17 2.30 0.35
C CYS A 25 7.92 1.48 1.60
N SER A 26 6.73 1.65 2.19
CA SER A 26 6.39 0.89 3.39
C SER A 26 6.56 -0.59 3.08
N PHE A 27 7.59 -1.20 3.68
CA PHE A 27 7.83 -2.65 3.67
C PHE A 27 6.65 -3.42 4.28
N LEU A 28 5.71 -2.67 4.89
CA LEU A 28 4.48 -3.08 5.54
C LEU A 28 3.26 -2.62 4.73
N SER A 29 3.33 -2.57 3.39
CA SER A 29 2.14 -2.37 2.57
C SER A 29 1.75 -3.68 1.88
N THR A 30 0.67 -4.31 2.35
CA THR A 30 0.07 -5.46 1.65
C THR A 30 -0.76 -4.98 0.47
N THR A 31 -1.09 -5.91 -0.44
CA THR A 31 -2.06 -5.63 -1.51
C THR A 31 -3.38 -5.13 -0.93
N SER A 32 -3.84 -5.70 0.20
CA SER A 32 -5.07 -5.25 0.86
C SER A 32 -4.99 -3.81 1.39
N VAL A 33 -3.87 -3.40 1.96
CA VAL A 33 -3.68 -2.03 2.49
C VAL A 33 -3.66 -1.02 1.35
N GLU A 34 -2.86 -1.27 0.31
CA GLU A 34 -2.78 -0.38 -0.86
C GLU A 34 -4.13 -0.27 -1.58
N TYR A 35 -4.83 -1.39 -1.72
CA TYR A 35 -6.17 -1.40 -2.32
C TYR A 35 -7.17 -0.54 -1.53
N GLN A 36 -7.14 -0.61 -0.20
CA GLN A 36 -8.04 0.14 0.67
C GLN A 36 -7.79 1.65 0.62
N ARG A 37 -6.54 2.07 0.52
CA ARG A 37 -6.13 3.50 0.47
C ARG A 37 -6.34 4.13 -0.91
N SER A 38 -6.26 3.32 -1.95
CA SER A 38 -6.35 3.80 -3.33
C SER A 38 -7.77 4.20 -3.73
N ALA A 39 -7.91 5.28 -4.50
CA ALA A 39 -9.16 5.61 -5.18
C ALA A 39 -9.30 4.87 -6.53
N PHE A 40 -8.18 4.47 -7.11
CA PHE A 40 -8.09 3.80 -8.40
C PHE A 40 -7.11 2.63 -8.31
N VAL A 41 -7.52 1.44 -8.79
CA VAL A 41 -6.63 0.29 -8.87
C VAL A 41 -6.83 -0.38 -10.22
N ALA A 42 -5.80 -0.39 -11.06
CA ALA A 42 -5.89 -0.93 -12.40
C ALA A 42 -4.54 -1.41 -12.93
N THR A 43 -4.59 -2.38 -13.84
CA THR A 43 -3.48 -2.61 -14.78
C THR A 43 -3.66 -1.71 -15.97
N VAL A 44 -2.63 -0.93 -16.27
CA VAL A 44 -2.64 0.05 -17.34
C VAL A 44 -1.38 -0.07 -18.19
N LYS A 45 -1.49 0.27 -19.46
CA LYS A 45 -0.35 0.51 -20.34
C LYS A 45 -0.17 2.02 -20.49
N ILE A 46 1.05 2.50 -20.33
CA ILE A 46 1.37 3.91 -20.62
C ILE A 46 1.35 4.11 -22.14
N VAL A 47 0.51 5.01 -22.62
CA VAL A 47 0.36 5.30 -24.05
C VAL A 47 1.22 6.48 -24.45
N LYS A 48 1.21 7.54 -23.64
CA LYS A 48 1.94 8.78 -23.95
C LYS A 48 2.31 9.52 -22.68
N ASN A 49 3.54 9.97 -22.56
CA ASN A 49 4.02 10.83 -21.49
C ASN A 49 4.06 12.29 -21.93
N TYR A 50 3.70 13.18 -21.03
CA TYR A 50 3.79 14.62 -21.21
C TYR A 50 4.92 15.17 -20.34
N LYS A 51 5.38 16.39 -20.64
CA LYS A 51 6.32 17.09 -19.76
C LYS A 51 5.68 17.39 -18.40
N ASN A 52 6.51 17.62 -17.40
CA ASN A 52 6.09 17.99 -16.06
C ASN A 52 5.20 19.25 -16.07
N ILE A 53 4.27 19.34 -15.12
CA ILE A 53 3.42 20.53 -14.96
C ILE A 53 4.32 21.69 -14.49
N PRO A 54 4.36 22.84 -15.19
CA PRO A 54 5.31 23.94 -14.91
C PRO A 54 5.32 24.41 -13.45
N ASP A 55 4.15 24.48 -12.82
CA ASP A 55 3.99 25.08 -11.50
C ASP A 55 4.48 24.20 -10.34
N THR A 56 4.66 22.90 -10.57
CA THR A 56 5.11 21.95 -9.53
C THR A 56 6.41 21.26 -9.90
N ASN A 57 6.67 21.09 -11.20
CA ASN A 57 7.75 20.31 -11.78
C ASN A 57 7.95 18.87 -11.24
N GLU A 58 7.08 18.40 -10.36
CA GLU A 58 7.20 17.11 -9.68
C GLU A 58 6.35 16.01 -10.30
N TYR A 59 5.25 16.37 -10.97
CA TYR A 59 4.35 15.41 -11.61
C TYR A 59 4.32 15.62 -13.11
N TYR A 60 4.34 14.52 -13.86
CA TYR A 60 4.00 14.51 -15.27
C TYR A 60 2.67 13.80 -15.49
N LYS A 61 1.94 14.23 -16.51
CA LYS A 61 0.73 13.54 -16.97
C LYS A 61 1.16 12.37 -17.87
N ALA A 62 0.46 11.25 -17.75
CA ALA A 62 0.54 10.14 -18.68
C ALA A 62 -0.85 9.75 -19.15
N ASP A 63 -1.04 9.61 -20.46
CA ASP A 63 -2.23 8.97 -21.02
C ASP A 63 -2.06 7.45 -20.90
N ILE A 64 -3.15 6.76 -20.58
CA ILE A 64 -3.16 5.36 -20.26
C ILE A 64 -4.25 4.59 -21.00
N GLU A 65 -3.94 3.34 -21.29
CA GLU A 65 -4.92 2.33 -21.70
C GLU A 65 -5.17 1.40 -20.51
N ILE A 66 -6.43 1.26 -20.09
CA ILE A 66 -6.80 0.36 -18.99
C ILE A 66 -6.97 -1.06 -19.54
N ILE A 67 -6.11 -1.98 -19.10
CA ILE A 67 -6.17 -3.41 -19.42
C ILE A 67 -7.14 -4.12 -18.46
N ASP A 68 -6.96 -3.91 -17.15
CA ASP A 68 -7.81 -4.48 -16.10
C ASP A 68 -8.18 -3.41 -15.08
N LEU A 69 -9.48 -3.16 -14.87
CA LEU A 69 -9.94 -2.27 -13.80
C LEU A 69 -10.37 -3.07 -12.57
N TYR A 70 -9.70 -2.85 -11.42
CA TYR A 70 -10.03 -3.48 -10.14
C TYR A 70 -10.79 -2.56 -9.19
N LYS A 71 -10.58 -1.23 -9.27
CA LYS A 71 -11.23 -0.22 -8.43
C LYS A 71 -11.25 1.14 -9.12
N GLY A 72 -12.27 1.95 -8.84
CA GLY A 72 -12.39 3.32 -9.34
C GLY A 72 -13.14 3.42 -10.66
N LYS A 73 -13.08 4.60 -11.29
CA LYS A 73 -13.73 4.90 -12.58
C LYS A 73 -12.76 4.66 -13.74
N LYS A 74 -13.31 4.41 -14.93
CA LYS A 74 -12.51 4.47 -16.16
C LYS A 74 -12.03 5.91 -16.37
N ILE A 75 -10.73 6.07 -16.59
CA ILE A 75 -10.05 7.33 -16.85
C ILE A 75 -9.06 7.11 -17.99
N SER A 76 -8.72 8.16 -18.72
CA SER A 76 -7.78 8.10 -19.85
C SER A 76 -6.37 8.57 -19.50
N SER A 77 -6.17 9.14 -18.31
CA SER A 77 -4.87 9.66 -17.89
C SER A 77 -4.69 9.64 -16.38
N ILE A 78 -3.44 9.55 -15.95
CA ILE A 78 -3.00 9.69 -14.55
C ILE A 78 -1.84 10.68 -14.44
N TYR A 79 -1.56 11.11 -13.22
CA TYR A 79 -0.35 11.88 -12.90
C TYR A 79 0.65 11.00 -12.18
N ILE A 80 1.92 11.06 -12.57
CA ILE A 80 2.98 10.26 -11.98
C ILE A 80 4.00 11.20 -11.35
N LEU A 81 4.29 11.02 -10.07
CA LEU A 81 5.37 11.73 -9.39
C LEU A 81 6.70 11.29 -10.01
N GLY A 82 7.53 12.23 -10.45
CA GLY A 82 8.80 12.01 -11.13
C GLY A 82 8.90 12.81 -12.43
N GLY A 83 9.71 12.33 -13.38
CA GLY A 83 9.94 13.01 -14.66
C GLY A 83 11.30 13.70 -14.69
N GLU A 84 11.33 14.98 -15.06
CA GLU A 84 12.57 15.76 -15.20
C GLU A 84 13.25 16.05 -13.84
N VAL A 85 12.47 16.12 -12.75
CA VAL A 85 12.98 16.31 -11.39
C VAL A 85 13.05 14.97 -10.66
N TYR A 86 14.26 14.54 -10.34
CA TYR A 86 14.50 13.35 -9.52
C TYR A 86 14.27 13.67 -8.04
N ASN A 87 13.12 13.26 -7.52
CA ASN A 87 12.92 13.10 -6.08
C ASN A 87 12.94 11.62 -5.71
N SER A 88 13.25 11.31 -4.45
CA SER A 88 13.49 9.93 -4.00
C SER A 88 12.27 9.02 -4.12
N CYS A 89 11.05 9.59 -4.22
CA CYS A 89 9.78 8.86 -4.36
C CYS A 89 9.24 8.82 -5.79
N GLY A 90 9.90 9.54 -6.70
CA GLY A 90 9.48 9.70 -8.08
C GLY A 90 9.85 8.50 -8.92
N THR A 91 9.10 8.28 -9.99
CA THR A 91 9.38 7.23 -10.96
C THR A 91 9.04 7.71 -12.36
N PHE A 92 9.90 7.36 -13.32
CA PHE A 92 9.59 7.49 -14.74
C PHE A 92 9.12 6.14 -15.27
N ILE A 93 7.94 6.13 -15.89
CA ILE A 93 7.34 4.94 -16.48
C ILE A 93 7.32 5.16 -18.00
N PRO A 94 8.13 4.42 -18.78
CA PRO A 94 8.24 4.66 -20.21
C PRO A 94 6.94 4.30 -20.94
N GLU A 95 6.72 4.97 -22.08
CA GLU A 95 5.63 4.64 -23.00
C GLU A 95 5.73 3.17 -23.44
N GLY A 96 4.58 2.50 -23.57
CA GLY A 96 4.48 1.07 -23.85
C GLY A 96 4.55 0.17 -22.62
N GLU A 97 5.03 0.65 -21.47
CA GLU A 97 5.16 -0.17 -20.26
C GLU A 97 3.81 -0.43 -19.58
N THR A 98 3.62 -1.67 -19.11
CA THR A 98 2.43 -2.10 -18.37
C THR A 98 2.70 -2.10 -16.86
N ARG A 99 1.81 -1.48 -16.10
CA ARG A 99 1.92 -1.33 -14.64
C ARG A 99 0.60 -1.65 -13.95
N LEU A 100 0.70 -2.29 -12.78
CA LEU A 100 -0.36 -2.27 -11.79
C LEU A 100 -0.23 -0.98 -10.97
N ILE A 101 -1.27 -0.16 -11.03
CA ILE A 101 -1.33 1.15 -10.36
C ILE A 101 -2.28 1.08 -9.18
N PHE A 102 -1.80 1.54 -8.03
CA PHE A 102 -2.55 1.88 -6.82
C PHE A 102 -2.55 3.41 -6.70
N GLY A 103 -3.57 4.04 -7.27
CA GLY A 103 -3.65 5.49 -7.41
C GLY A 103 -4.51 6.16 -6.35
N THR A 104 -4.06 7.31 -5.86
CA THR A 104 -4.78 8.17 -4.90
C THR A 104 -5.32 9.42 -5.60
N VAL A 105 -6.23 10.14 -4.92
CA VAL A 105 -6.76 11.40 -5.45
C VAL A 105 -5.72 12.52 -5.26
N TYR A 106 -5.41 13.22 -6.35
CA TYR A 106 -4.53 14.38 -6.44
C TYR A 106 -5.32 15.63 -6.84
N LYS A 107 -5.10 16.73 -6.12
CA LYS A 107 -5.80 18.02 -6.32
C LYS A 107 -7.32 17.83 -6.45
N GLU A 108 -7.87 16.97 -5.59
CA GLU A 108 -9.31 16.68 -5.47
C GLU A 108 -10.02 16.09 -6.71
N LYS A 109 -9.32 15.92 -7.84
CA LYS A 109 -9.93 15.54 -9.12
C LYS A 109 -9.17 14.47 -9.87
N TYR A 110 -7.85 14.48 -9.81
CA TYR A 110 -7.01 13.64 -10.64
C TYR A 110 -6.60 12.38 -9.89
N ILE A 111 -6.23 11.33 -10.61
CA ILE A 111 -5.57 10.17 -10.02
C ILE A 111 -4.07 10.36 -10.17
N SER A 112 -3.33 10.19 -9.07
CA SER A 112 -1.89 10.14 -9.11
C SER A 112 -1.31 8.86 -8.53
N THR A 113 -0.07 8.58 -8.92
CA THR A 113 0.75 7.49 -8.40
C THR A 113 2.19 7.95 -8.25
N PHE A 114 2.99 7.15 -7.56
CA PHE A 114 4.43 7.34 -7.35
C PHE A 114 5.10 5.96 -7.31
N LEU A 115 6.41 5.89 -7.05
CA LEU A 115 7.20 4.66 -7.11
C LEU A 115 6.50 3.49 -6.40
N CYS A 116 6.14 3.65 -5.13
CA CYS A 116 5.56 2.57 -4.31
C CYS A 116 4.11 2.22 -4.65
N GLY A 117 3.40 3.11 -5.36
CA GLY A 117 2.04 2.85 -5.85
C GLY A 117 2.01 2.21 -7.24
N SER A 118 3.17 1.98 -7.88
CA SER A 118 3.26 1.53 -9.27
C SER A 118 4.17 0.31 -9.47
N TYR A 119 3.57 -0.85 -9.66
CA TYR A 119 4.30 -2.12 -9.77
C TYR A 119 4.35 -2.60 -11.22
N LYS A 120 5.50 -3.12 -11.68
CA LYS A 120 5.62 -3.73 -13.02
C LYS A 120 4.74 -4.99 -13.12
N LYS A 121 3.85 -5.06 -14.12
CA LYS A 121 3.02 -6.26 -14.38
C LYS A 121 3.23 -6.73 -15.84
N PRO A 122 3.41 -8.04 -16.13
CA PRO A 122 3.73 -9.17 -15.28
C PRO A 122 5.10 -9.76 -15.66
N LEU A 123 6.19 -9.31 -15.02
CA LEU A 123 7.51 -9.94 -15.14
C LEU A 123 8.14 -10.28 -13.79
N GLU A 124 7.56 -9.87 -12.67
CA GLU A 124 8.14 -10.18 -11.37
C GLU A 124 7.60 -11.50 -10.83
N ALA A 125 8.50 -12.42 -10.49
CA ALA A 125 8.23 -13.62 -9.70
C ALA A 125 7.36 -13.30 -8.47
N TYR A 126 7.50 -12.09 -7.93
CA TYR A 126 6.68 -11.49 -6.88
C TYR A 126 5.17 -11.58 -7.14
N TYR A 127 4.68 -11.16 -8.32
CA TYR A 127 3.24 -11.08 -8.59
C TYR A 127 2.56 -12.45 -8.53
N LYS A 128 3.23 -13.48 -9.05
CA LYS A 128 2.75 -14.87 -9.02
C LYS A 128 2.92 -15.48 -7.64
N ARG A 129 4.11 -15.34 -7.03
CA ARG A 129 4.45 -15.88 -5.71
C ARG A 129 3.51 -15.35 -4.62
N ASP A 130 3.20 -14.05 -4.66
CA ASP A 130 2.39 -13.37 -3.66
C ASP A 130 0.89 -13.36 -4.03
N GLN A 131 0.50 -14.06 -5.10
CA GLN A 131 -0.89 -14.25 -5.54
C GLN A 131 -1.68 -12.94 -5.67
N ILE A 132 -1.05 -11.87 -6.16
CA ILE A 132 -1.63 -10.52 -6.22
C ILE A 132 -2.92 -10.51 -7.06
N GLY A 133 -2.94 -11.24 -8.18
CA GLY A 133 -4.12 -11.34 -9.03
C GLY A 133 -5.34 -11.92 -8.29
N ASP A 134 -5.14 -12.95 -7.45
CA ASP A 134 -6.21 -13.55 -6.66
C ASP A 134 -6.71 -12.61 -5.57
N LYS A 135 -5.78 -11.93 -4.89
CA LYS A 135 -6.09 -10.90 -3.89
C LYS A 135 -6.92 -9.77 -4.52
N LEU A 136 -6.48 -9.23 -5.66
CA LEU A 136 -7.19 -8.17 -6.38
C LEU A 136 -8.57 -8.61 -6.88
N ARG A 137 -8.73 -9.87 -7.31
CA ARG A 137 -10.02 -10.43 -7.71
C ARG A 137 -11.01 -10.48 -6.54
N LEU A 138 -10.56 -10.94 -5.36
CA LEU A 138 -11.39 -10.98 -4.15
C LEU A 138 -11.72 -9.56 -3.67
N LEU A 139 -10.74 -8.66 -3.63
CA LEU A 139 -10.92 -7.27 -3.24
C LEU A 139 -11.85 -6.53 -4.21
N LYS A 140 -11.75 -6.73 -5.52
CA LYS A 140 -12.70 -6.18 -6.50
C LYS A 140 -14.13 -6.61 -6.21
N LYS A 141 -14.33 -7.89 -5.87
CA LYS A 141 -15.66 -8.43 -5.55
C LYS A 141 -16.25 -7.86 -4.27
N HIS A 142 -15.43 -7.65 -3.23
CA HIS A 142 -15.91 -7.34 -1.88
C HIS A 142 -15.64 -5.90 -1.40
N ALA A 143 -14.80 -5.14 -2.10
CA ALA A 143 -14.25 -3.85 -1.65
C ALA A 143 -14.13 -2.79 -2.77
N SER A 144 -14.71 -2.98 -3.96
CA SER A 144 -14.55 -2.06 -5.11
C SER A 144 -14.98 -0.61 -4.87
N LYS A 145 -15.88 -0.36 -3.91
CA LYS A 145 -16.30 1.00 -3.51
C LYS A 145 -15.72 1.43 -2.17
N HIS A 146 -14.96 0.56 -1.51
CA HIS A 146 -14.50 0.77 -0.15
C HIS A 146 -13.20 1.57 -0.17
N MET A 147 -13.13 2.68 0.56
CA MET A 147 -11.90 3.48 0.70
C MET A 147 -11.76 3.94 2.15
N VAL A 148 -10.56 3.80 2.70
CA VAL A 148 -10.22 4.25 4.05
C VAL A 148 -8.85 4.90 4.04
N ASN A 149 -8.69 5.97 4.81
CA ASN A 149 -7.38 6.57 5.02
C ASN A 149 -6.66 5.84 6.16
N ILE A 150 -5.76 4.92 5.79
CA ILE A 150 -4.89 4.22 6.72
C ILE A 150 -3.57 4.99 6.78
N ASN A 151 -3.24 5.54 7.94
CA ASN A 151 -1.94 6.19 8.16
C ASN A 151 -0.82 5.14 8.16
N ASN A 152 0.35 5.50 7.64
CA ASN A 152 1.51 4.59 7.57
C ASN A 152 1.98 4.08 8.96
N GLU A 153 1.66 4.80 10.05
CA GLU A 153 1.96 4.41 11.43
C GLU A 153 1.10 3.23 11.94
N VAL A 154 0.00 2.93 11.25
CA VAL A 154 -0.95 1.90 11.64
C VAL A 154 -0.48 0.57 11.06
N LEU A 155 0.32 -0.17 11.83
CA LEU A 155 0.58 -1.58 11.53
C LEU A 155 -0.73 -2.35 11.69
N LEU A 156 -1.43 -2.59 10.57
CA LEU A 156 -2.61 -3.45 10.52
C LEU A 156 -2.24 -4.95 10.52
N TYR A 157 -0.97 -5.29 10.71
CA TYR A 157 -0.50 -6.66 10.60
C TYR A 157 -0.83 -7.45 11.85
N PRO A 158 -1.48 -8.61 11.70
CA PRO A 158 -1.74 -9.46 12.83
C PRO A 158 -0.48 -10.22 13.29
N VAL A 159 -0.56 -10.78 14.50
CA VAL A 159 0.46 -11.64 15.10
C VAL A 159 0.78 -12.84 14.20
N ASN A 160 2.01 -13.35 14.32
CA ASN A 160 2.49 -14.50 13.56
C ASN A 160 1.60 -15.75 13.80
N PHE A 161 0.88 -16.18 12.77
CA PHE A 161 0.01 -17.38 12.79
C PHE A 161 0.72 -18.65 12.30
N ASN A 162 2.03 -18.62 12.07
CA ASN A 162 2.80 -19.73 11.49
C ASN A 162 2.65 -21.07 12.23
N ARG A 163 2.50 -21.05 13.55
CA ARG A 163 2.34 -22.26 14.39
C ARG A 163 0.95 -22.92 14.28
N ILE A 164 -0.04 -22.23 13.73
CA ILE A 164 -1.44 -22.68 13.67
C ILE A 164 -1.78 -23.29 12.30
N TYR A 165 -0.86 -23.15 11.33
CA TYR A 165 -1.07 -23.39 9.93
C TYR A 165 -0.64 -24.79 9.48
N ASN A 166 -1.43 -25.42 8.59
CA ASN A 166 -1.07 -26.66 7.89
C ASN A 166 -1.03 -26.37 6.37
N PRO A 167 0.14 -26.45 5.71
CA PRO A 167 0.31 -26.17 4.28
C PRO A 167 -0.55 -27.00 3.34
N ASP A 168 -1.01 -28.17 3.79
CA ASP A 168 -1.83 -29.06 2.96
C ASP A 168 -3.32 -28.68 2.96
N SER A 169 -3.72 -27.63 3.69
CA SER A 169 -5.12 -27.32 3.97
C SER A 169 -5.61 -25.91 3.58
N VAL A 170 -4.77 -25.04 3.01
CA VAL A 170 -5.10 -23.60 2.87
C VAL A 170 -4.38 -22.87 1.72
N ASN A 171 -4.94 -21.72 1.31
CA ASN A 171 -4.32 -20.78 0.38
C ASN A 171 -3.08 -20.11 1.01
N TYR A 172 -2.10 -19.68 0.20
CA TYR A 172 -0.86 -19.06 0.70
C TYR A 172 -1.08 -17.75 1.50
N PHE A 173 -2.27 -17.18 1.44
CA PHE A 173 -2.73 -16.03 2.23
C PHE A 173 -4.18 -16.26 2.68
N SER A 174 -4.57 -15.58 3.75
CA SER A 174 -5.97 -15.40 4.12
C SER A 174 -6.37 -13.94 3.96
N LEU A 175 -7.59 -13.71 3.47
CA LEU A 175 -8.15 -12.37 3.35
C LEU A 175 -9.39 -12.27 4.24
N VAL A 176 -9.29 -11.47 5.30
CA VAL A 176 -10.31 -11.35 6.34
C VAL A 176 -10.91 -9.95 6.32
N LYS A 177 -12.23 -9.86 6.19
CA LYS A 177 -12.98 -8.62 6.34
C LYS A 177 -13.44 -8.49 7.78
N VAL A 178 -13.06 -7.40 8.45
CA VAL A 178 -13.52 -7.07 9.80
C VAL A 178 -14.36 -5.81 9.74
N GLU A 179 -15.58 -5.90 10.28
CA GLU A 179 -16.52 -4.80 10.41
C GLU A 179 -16.54 -4.38 11.88
N LEU A 180 -16.43 -3.08 12.13
CA LEU A 180 -16.44 -2.49 13.46
C LEU A 180 -17.66 -1.59 13.64
N ASN A 181 -18.19 -1.59 14.85
CA ASN A 181 -19.15 -0.59 15.30
C ASN A 181 -18.49 0.79 15.42
N ARG A 182 -19.30 1.84 15.67
CA ARG A 182 -18.79 3.21 15.86
C ARG A 182 -17.88 3.34 17.09
N ASP A 183 -18.14 2.56 18.12
CA ASP A 183 -17.30 2.44 19.32
C ASP A 183 -16.04 1.58 19.10
N ARG A 184 -15.82 1.11 17.85
CA ARG A 184 -14.72 0.25 17.41
C ARG A 184 -14.74 -1.17 17.95
N SER A 185 -15.80 -1.58 18.64
CA SER A 185 -16.02 -2.99 18.96
C SER A 185 -16.23 -3.80 17.67
N VAL A 186 -15.76 -5.06 17.67
CA VAL A 186 -15.88 -5.95 16.51
C VAL A 186 -17.34 -6.32 16.29
N LYS A 187 -17.91 -5.86 15.18
CA LYS A 187 -19.28 -6.17 14.75
C LYS A 187 -19.34 -7.53 14.05
N ALA A 188 -18.46 -7.76 13.09
CA ALA A 188 -18.42 -9.00 12.33
C ALA A 188 -17.03 -9.30 11.77
N ILE A 189 -16.74 -10.59 11.61
CA ILE A 189 -15.54 -11.09 10.94
C ILE A 189 -16.00 -12.02 9.82
N ARG A 190 -15.54 -11.78 8.60
CA ARG A 190 -15.87 -12.59 7.41
C ARG A 190 -14.60 -13.02 6.69
N TYR A 191 -14.58 -14.26 6.25
CA TYR A 191 -13.44 -14.86 5.55
C TYR A 191 -13.70 -14.86 4.06
N LEU A 192 -12.84 -14.20 3.29
CA LEU A 192 -12.95 -14.11 1.83
C LEU A 192 -12.18 -15.23 1.12
N THR A 193 -11.28 -15.88 1.84
CA THR A 193 -10.54 -17.07 1.43
C THR A 193 -11.14 -18.34 2.03
N LYS A 194 -10.85 -19.48 1.41
CA LYS A 194 -11.21 -20.79 1.95
C LYS A 194 -10.23 -21.18 3.06
N ASP A 195 -10.50 -20.70 4.27
CA ASP A 195 -9.67 -20.98 5.44
C ASP A 195 -10.23 -22.14 6.29
N SER A 196 -9.34 -22.89 6.93
CA SER A 196 -9.71 -23.98 7.84
C SER A 196 -10.43 -23.45 9.09
N GLN A 197 -11.27 -24.28 9.72
CA GLN A 197 -12.04 -23.86 10.90
C GLN A 197 -11.12 -23.48 12.08
N LYS A 198 -9.97 -24.14 12.21
CA LYS A 198 -8.95 -23.82 13.22
C LYS A 198 -8.42 -22.40 13.03
N LEU A 199 -8.10 -22.04 11.79
CA LEU A 199 -7.57 -20.72 11.44
C LEU A 199 -8.62 -19.63 11.64
N LYS A 200 -9.87 -19.88 11.23
CA LYS A 200 -11.00 -18.98 11.45
C LYS A 200 -11.21 -18.64 12.93
N LYS A 201 -11.20 -19.65 13.80
CA LYS A 201 -11.28 -19.46 15.27
C LYS A 201 -10.11 -18.63 15.82
N ALA A 202 -8.90 -18.84 15.30
CA ALA A 202 -7.73 -18.06 15.69
C ALA A 202 -7.86 -16.58 15.29
N TYR A 203 -8.36 -16.30 14.08
CA TYR A 203 -8.64 -14.93 13.63
C TYR A 203 -9.74 -14.27 14.45
N GLU A 204 -10.82 -14.98 14.77
CA GLU A 204 -11.87 -14.49 15.66
C GLU A 204 -11.33 -14.10 17.02
N TYR A 205 -10.55 -14.98 17.65
CA TYR A 205 -9.93 -14.71 18.94
C TYR A 205 -8.99 -13.50 18.87
N TYR A 206 -8.12 -13.46 17.86
CA TYR A 206 -7.16 -12.38 17.66
C TYR A 206 -7.85 -11.02 17.52
N PHE A 207 -8.79 -10.89 16.57
CA PHE A 207 -9.45 -9.60 16.32
C PHE A 207 -10.37 -9.17 17.46
N LYS A 208 -11.00 -10.08 18.19
CA LYS A 208 -11.88 -9.71 19.32
C LYS A 208 -11.12 -9.37 20.60
N ASN A 209 -9.99 -10.02 20.86
CA ASN A 209 -9.35 -9.99 22.17
C ASN A 209 -7.91 -9.44 22.19
N GLN A 210 -7.19 -9.45 21.07
CA GLN A 210 -5.76 -9.14 21.03
C GLN A 210 -5.41 -7.95 20.14
N PHE A 211 -6.15 -7.73 19.05
CA PHE A 211 -5.88 -6.59 18.17
C PHE A 211 -6.23 -5.28 18.86
N ASP A 212 -5.26 -4.37 18.97
CA ASP A 212 -5.48 -3.05 19.56
C ASP A 212 -6.19 -2.13 18.56
N TRP A 213 -7.52 -2.11 18.63
CA TRP A 213 -8.36 -1.23 17.81
C TRP A 213 -8.18 0.26 18.13
N ARG A 214 -7.45 0.65 19.19
CA ARG A 214 -7.03 2.04 19.41
C ARG A 214 -5.87 2.46 18.50
N ARG A 215 -5.33 1.56 17.69
CA ARG A 215 -4.33 1.96 16.68
C ARG A 215 -4.98 2.55 15.43
N ILE A 216 -6.27 2.30 15.23
CA ILE A 216 -7.01 2.76 14.06
C ILE A 216 -7.91 3.98 14.36
N GLU A 217 -7.71 4.66 15.50
CA GLU A 217 -8.59 5.77 15.91
C GLU A 217 -8.63 6.92 14.91
N ARG A 218 -7.50 7.13 14.24
CA ARG A 218 -7.31 8.18 13.24
C ARG A 218 -7.84 7.80 11.85
N ILE A 219 -8.33 6.56 11.66
CA ILE A 219 -8.94 6.16 10.39
C ILE A 219 -10.29 6.88 10.27
N LYS A 220 -10.34 7.87 9.37
CA LYS A 220 -11.60 8.48 8.94
C LYS A 220 -12.27 7.54 7.94
N SER A 221 -13.44 7.02 8.30
CA SER A 221 -14.32 6.28 7.40
C SER A 221 -15.42 7.21 6.90
N ASN A 222 -15.66 7.24 5.59
CA ASN A 222 -16.79 7.95 5.01
C ASN A 222 -18.10 7.16 5.13
N GLN A 223 -18.11 6.02 5.85
CA GLN A 223 -19.27 5.15 5.96
C GLN A 223 -20.09 5.46 7.22
N ALA A 224 -21.40 5.60 7.06
CA ALA A 224 -22.35 5.91 8.14
C ALA A 224 -22.43 4.80 9.22
N ASP A 225 -22.04 3.57 8.88
CA ASP A 225 -22.29 2.35 9.68
C ASP A 225 -21.07 1.81 10.44
N GLY A 226 -19.98 2.57 10.50
CA GLY A 226 -18.74 2.20 11.20
C GLY A 226 -17.53 2.07 10.27
N ILE A 227 -16.56 1.24 10.66
CA ILE A 227 -15.30 1.04 9.94
C ILE A 227 -15.26 -0.39 9.43
N THR A 228 -15.02 -0.57 8.13
CA THR A 228 -14.69 -1.88 7.55
C THR A 228 -13.20 -1.89 7.23
N LEU A 229 -12.50 -2.97 7.54
CA LEU A 229 -11.11 -3.18 7.15
C LEU A 229 -10.93 -4.57 6.54
N PHE A 230 -10.02 -4.67 5.59
CA PHE A 230 -9.60 -5.90 4.95
C PHE A 230 -8.16 -6.21 5.35
N PHE A 231 -7.95 -7.39 5.92
CA PHE A 231 -6.66 -7.84 6.42
C PHE A 231 -6.14 -8.97 5.53
N GLU A 232 -4.99 -8.73 4.91
CA GLU A 232 -4.18 -9.76 4.30
C GLU A 232 -3.27 -10.38 5.35
N ILE A 233 -3.42 -11.68 5.58
CA ILE A 233 -2.70 -12.43 6.58
C ILE A 233 -1.84 -13.46 5.84
N ASN A 234 -0.52 -13.35 5.97
CA ASN A 234 0.44 -14.31 5.42
C ASN A 234 0.90 -15.23 6.56
N PRO A 235 0.38 -16.46 6.68
CA PRO A 235 0.72 -17.35 7.79
C PRO A 235 2.15 -17.92 7.70
N TYR A 236 2.90 -17.63 6.64
CA TYR A 236 4.23 -18.22 6.37
C TYR A 236 5.42 -17.31 6.71
N THR A 237 5.21 -16.02 6.94
CA THR A 237 6.33 -15.10 7.21
C THR A 237 6.75 -15.21 8.67
N ASN A 238 7.93 -15.78 8.92
CA ASN A 238 8.57 -15.75 10.23
C ASN A 238 8.65 -14.30 10.74
N SER A 239 8.12 -14.04 11.94
CA SER A 239 8.24 -12.77 12.67
C SER A 239 9.68 -12.36 13.02
N ASN A 240 10.69 -13.12 12.59
CA ASN A 240 12.10 -12.76 12.73
C ASN A 240 12.56 -11.71 11.72
N LEU A 241 11.69 -11.27 10.81
CA LEU A 241 11.83 -9.94 10.18
C LEU A 241 11.38 -8.88 11.21
N SER A 242 12.16 -8.78 12.29
CA SER A 242 12.21 -7.59 13.12
C SER A 242 12.61 -6.41 12.22
N PRO A 243 12.13 -5.18 12.46
CA PRO A 243 12.68 -4.01 11.79
C PRO A 243 14.12 -3.87 12.29
N MET A 244 15.08 -4.44 11.56
CA MET A 244 16.47 -4.07 11.71
C MET A 244 16.57 -2.62 11.24
N GLY A 245 16.96 -1.75 12.18
CA GLY A 245 17.15 -0.32 11.95
C GLY A 245 18.30 0.02 11.02
#